data_AF-A0A2N7YFP5-F1
#
_entry.id   AF-A0A2N7YFP5-F1
#
_cell.length_a   1.000
_cell.length_b   1.000
_cell.length_c   1.000
_cell.angle_alpha   90.00
_cell.angle_beta   90.00
_cell.angle_gamma   90.00
#
_symmetry.space_group_name_H-M   'P 1'
#
loop_
_entity.id
_entity.type
_entity.pdbx_description
1 polymer ?
#
loop_
_entity_poly.entity_id
_entity_poly.type
_entity_poly.pdbx_seq_one_letter_code
_entity_poly.pdbx_strand_id
1 'polypeptide(L)'
;MLNLVTPEHFRPLLAHTSVLYLPDGSALPIQIQQVTDAPKASVPGSPRTAFSVLLDSLEPTDFVDGLCRLPLAQTCLEQVFVSREPAMGRDNARGYFCIVFN
;
A
#
# COMPACT_ATOMS: atom_id res chain seq x y z
N MET A 1 -6.38 -12.79 7.30
CA MET A 1 -6.14 -12.91 5.84
C MET A 1 -4.84 -12.26 5.36
N LEU A 2 -4.25 -11.28 6.07
CA LEU A 2 -2.95 -10.68 5.70
C LEU A 2 -1.78 -11.68 5.56
N ASN A 3 -1.83 -12.80 6.29
CA ASN A 3 -0.80 -13.84 6.29
C ASN A 3 -0.63 -14.59 4.95
N LEU A 4 -1.56 -14.41 4.00
CA LEU A 4 -1.48 -15.03 2.66
C LEU A 4 -1.07 -14.04 1.57
N VAL A 5 -0.88 -12.76 1.92
CA VAL A 5 -0.60 -11.72 0.94
C VAL A 5 0.88 -11.79 0.56
N THR A 6 1.14 -12.04 -0.70
CA THR A 6 2.48 -12.01 -1.31
C THR A 6 2.64 -10.80 -2.25
N PRO A 7 3.87 -10.43 -2.61
CA PRO A 7 4.14 -9.40 -3.63
C PRO A 7 3.39 -9.63 -4.95
N GLU A 8 3.17 -10.89 -5.33
CA GLU A 8 2.51 -11.27 -6.59
C GLU A 8 1.05 -10.78 -6.68
N HIS A 9 0.38 -10.50 -5.57
CA HIS A 9 -0.96 -9.92 -5.62
C HIS A 9 -0.97 -8.45 -6.05
N PHE A 10 0.17 -7.76 -5.94
CA PHE A 10 0.31 -6.34 -6.26
C PHE A 10 0.96 -6.12 -7.63
N ARG A 11 1.82 -7.04 -8.10
CA ARG A 11 2.50 -6.90 -9.39
C ARG A 11 1.53 -6.69 -10.58
N PRO A 12 0.36 -7.35 -10.67
CA PRO A 12 -0.60 -7.08 -11.73
C PRO A 12 -1.20 -5.66 -11.69
N LEU A 13 -1.17 -5.01 -10.52
CA LEU A 13 -1.71 -3.67 -10.31
C LEU A 13 -0.66 -2.58 -10.53
N LEU A 14 0.60 -2.94 -10.79
CA LEU A 14 1.63 -1.98 -11.15
C LEU A 14 1.20 -1.21 -12.40
N ALA A 15 1.39 0.11 -12.34
CA ALA A 15 0.97 1.07 -13.36
C ALA A 15 -0.55 1.15 -13.64
N HIS A 16 -1.39 0.38 -12.93
CA HIS A 16 -2.85 0.48 -13.01
C HIS A 16 -3.42 1.35 -11.88
N THR A 17 -4.56 1.97 -12.17
CA THR A 17 -5.31 2.71 -11.16
C THR A 17 -6.10 1.75 -10.29
N SER A 18 -6.15 2.04 -8.99
CA SER A 18 -6.92 1.31 -7.99
C SER A 18 -7.58 2.30 -7.03
N VAL A 19 -8.30 1.80 -6.04
CA VAL A 19 -8.98 2.60 -5.02
C VAL A 19 -8.51 2.15 -3.65
N LEU A 20 -8.06 3.10 -2.83
CA LEU A 20 -7.83 2.90 -1.41
C LEU A 20 -9.04 3.43 -0.64
N TYR A 21 -9.69 2.58 0.13
CA TYR A 21 -10.75 3.01 1.04
C TYR A 21 -10.14 3.40 2.37
N LEU A 22 -10.29 4.68 2.72
CA LEU A 22 -9.73 5.29 3.92
C LEU A 22 -10.54 4.91 5.17
N PRO A 23 -10.00 5.14 6.40
CA PRO A 23 -10.69 4.79 7.64
C PRO A 23 -12.05 5.47 7.85
N ASP A 24 -12.25 6.65 7.24
CA ASP A 24 -13.52 7.38 7.26
C ASP A 24 -14.54 6.84 6.24
N GLY A 25 -14.18 5.80 5.48
CA GLY A 25 -15.01 5.18 4.45
C GLY A 25 -14.91 5.86 3.07
N SER A 26 -14.20 6.98 2.95
CA SER A 26 -13.99 7.64 1.65
C SER A 26 -13.13 6.78 0.71
N ALA A 27 -13.32 7.00 -0.59
CA ALA A 27 -12.58 6.33 -1.64
C ALA A 27 -11.52 7.28 -2.20
N LEU A 28 -10.25 6.91 -2.07
CA LEU A 28 -9.11 7.64 -2.62
C LEU A 28 -8.57 6.90 -3.86
N PRO A 29 -8.67 7.47 -5.07
CA PRO A 29 -8.02 6.92 -6.24
C PRO A 29 -6.50 6.90 -6.04
N ILE A 30 -5.87 5.76 -6.32
CA ILE A 30 -4.42 5.56 -6.17
C ILE A 30 -3.81 4.87 -7.39
N GLN A 31 -2.49 4.91 -7.47
CA GLN A 31 -1.71 4.07 -8.37
C GLN A 31 -0.61 3.37 -7.57
N ILE A 32 -0.46 2.05 -7.77
CA ILE A 32 0.65 1.30 -7.18
C ILE A 32 1.90 1.56 -8.03
N GLN A 33 2.92 2.16 -7.40
CA GLN A 33 4.16 2.57 -8.05
C GLN A 33 5.21 1.47 -8.02
N GLN A 34 5.38 0.84 -6.87
CA GLN A 34 6.49 -0.07 -6.65
C GLN A 34 6.13 -1.15 -5.63
N VAL A 35 6.64 -2.35 -5.86
CA VAL A 35 6.63 -3.45 -4.89
C VAL A 35 8.09 -3.83 -4.64
N THR A 36 8.54 -3.77 -3.39
CA THR A 36 9.95 -3.99 -3.04
C THR A 36 10.07 -5.15 -2.06
N ASP A 37 10.79 -6.20 -2.46
CA ASP A 37 11.16 -7.27 -1.54
C ASP A 37 12.23 -6.78 -0.56
N ALA A 38 12.03 -7.05 0.73
CA ALA A 38 12.91 -6.63 1.82
C ALA A 38 13.35 -7.84 2.67
N PRO A 39 14.08 -8.82 2.09
CA PRO A 39 14.41 -10.07 2.78
C PRO A 39 15.19 -9.88 4.08
N LYS A 40 16.03 -8.82 4.18
CA LYS A 40 16.81 -8.49 5.38
C LYS A 40 15.96 -7.92 6.54
N ALA A 41 14.74 -7.48 6.27
CA ALA A 41 13.80 -6.99 7.29
C ALA A 41 12.86 -8.10 7.80
N SER A 42 12.95 -9.31 7.24
CA SER A 42 12.12 -10.44 7.66
C SER A 42 12.43 -10.83 9.10
N VAL A 43 11.37 -11.08 9.87
CA VAL A 43 11.51 -11.54 11.26
C VAL A 43 12.15 -12.93 11.27
N PRO A 44 13.19 -13.19 12.09
CA PRO A 44 13.80 -14.51 12.20
C PRO A 44 12.77 -15.58 12.54
N GLY A 45 12.67 -16.63 11.72
CA GLY A 45 11.68 -17.70 11.88
C GLY A 45 10.32 -17.44 11.20
N SER A 46 10.11 -16.26 10.59
CA SER A 46 8.96 -16.04 9.71
C SER A 46 9.15 -16.83 8.40
N PRO A 47 8.14 -17.59 7.94
CA PRO A 47 8.18 -18.21 6.61
C PRO A 47 8.02 -17.19 5.49
N ARG A 48 7.73 -15.92 5.82
CA ARG A 48 7.42 -14.86 4.87
C ARG A 48 8.60 -13.92 4.71
N THR A 49 9.00 -13.70 3.46
CA THR A 49 9.88 -12.60 3.08
C THR A 49 9.13 -11.29 3.27
N ALA A 50 9.69 -10.37 4.07
CA ALA A 50 9.12 -9.04 4.20
C ALA A 50 9.15 -8.30 2.86
N PHE A 51 8.14 -7.47 2.60
CA PHE A 51 8.07 -6.63 1.41
C PHE A 51 7.27 -5.36 1.69
N SER A 52 7.45 -4.34 0.84
CA SER A 52 6.67 -3.12 0.89
C SER A 52 6.00 -2.80 -0.45
N VAL A 53 4.91 -2.04 -0.36
CA VAL A 53 4.17 -1.53 -1.52
C VAL A 53 4.10 -0.01 -1.41
N LEU A 54 4.59 0.68 -2.44
CA LEU A 54 4.47 2.13 -2.57
C LEU A 54 3.29 2.47 -3.47
N LEU A 55 2.49 3.44 -3.03
CA LEU A 55 1.30 3.91 -3.74
C LEU A 55 1.20 5.43 -3.68
N ASP A 56 0.70 6.01 -4.77
CA ASP A 56 0.51 7.45 -4.89
C ASP A 56 -0.99 7.74 -5.02
N SER A 57 -1.53 8.71 -4.29
CA SER A 57 -2.89 9.20 -4.55
C SER A 57 -2.95 9.88 -5.90
N LEU A 58 -4.02 9.73 -6.65
CA LEU A 58 -4.23 10.46 -7.92
C LEU A 58 -4.91 11.81 -7.70
N GLU A 59 -5.44 12.04 -6.50
CA GLU A 59 -6.14 13.26 -6.09
C GLU A 59 -5.49 13.86 -4.83
N PRO A 60 -5.71 15.16 -4.56
CA PRO A 60 -5.28 15.78 -3.32
C PRO A 60 -5.84 15.07 -2.09
N THR A 61 -5.04 14.94 -1.03
CA THR A 61 -5.49 14.27 0.18
C THR A 61 -4.72 14.73 1.42
N ASP A 62 -5.45 14.88 2.52
CA ASP A 62 -4.91 15.15 3.85
C ASP A 62 -4.68 13.87 4.66
N PHE A 63 -4.95 12.69 4.06
CA PHE A 63 -4.71 11.41 4.73
C PHE A 63 -3.22 11.25 5.08
N VAL A 64 -2.94 10.81 6.31
CA VAL A 64 -1.59 10.61 6.84
C VAL A 64 -1.33 9.13 7.07
N ASP A 65 -2.11 8.49 7.94
CA ASP A 65 -2.00 7.06 8.20
C ASP A 65 -3.30 6.46 8.73
N GLY A 66 -3.41 5.13 8.66
CA GLY A 66 -4.53 4.40 9.23
C GLY A 66 -4.80 3.03 8.61
N LEU A 67 -5.77 2.32 9.20
CA LEU A 67 -6.23 1.02 8.73
C LEU A 67 -7.21 1.21 7.57
N CYS A 68 -6.74 0.91 6.37
CA CYS A 68 -7.47 1.07 5.12
C CYS A 68 -8.00 -0.27 4.62
N ARG A 69 -8.82 -0.19 3.57
CA ARG A 69 -9.21 -1.34 2.75
C ARG A 69 -8.71 -1.15 1.32
N LEU A 70 -8.06 -2.18 0.78
CA LEU A 70 -7.48 -2.16 -0.57
C LEU A 70 -7.98 -3.35 -1.39
N PRO A 71 -8.83 -3.14 -2.41
CA PRO A 71 -9.21 -4.18 -3.35
C PRO A 71 -8.01 -4.63 -4.19
N LEU A 72 -7.86 -5.95 -4.33
CA LEU A 72 -6.94 -6.60 -5.24
C LEU A 72 -7.75 -7.44 -6.25
N ALA A 73 -7.08 -8.04 -7.23
CA ALA A 73 -7.75 -8.78 -8.30
C ALA A 73 -8.63 -9.96 -7.82
N GLN A 74 -8.22 -10.66 -6.76
CA GLN A 74 -8.87 -11.89 -6.29
C GLN A 74 -9.33 -11.82 -4.82
N THR A 75 -9.03 -10.73 -4.13
CA THR A 75 -9.31 -10.57 -2.71
C THR A 75 -9.37 -9.10 -2.34
N CYS A 76 -9.86 -8.79 -1.15
CA CYS A 76 -9.79 -7.46 -0.58
C CYS A 76 -8.94 -7.51 0.69
N LEU A 77 -7.94 -6.63 0.77
CA LEU A 77 -7.19 -6.46 2.00
C LEU A 77 -7.99 -5.57 2.93
N GLU A 78 -8.46 -6.16 4.02
CA GLU A 78 -9.12 -5.45 5.11
C GLU A 78 -8.09 -5.10 6.19
N GLN A 79 -8.26 -3.92 6.80
CA GLN A 79 -7.46 -3.46 7.94
C GLN A 79 -5.95 -3.44 7.63
N VAL A 80 -5.57 -2.95 6.43
CA VAL A 80 -4.17 -2.77 6.05
C VAL A 80 -3.66 -1.43 6.55
N PHE A 81 -2.57 -1.43 7.33
CA PHE A 81 -1.97 -0.18 7.77
C PHE A 81 -1.23 0.49 6.61
N VAL A 82 -1.62 1.73 6.32
CA VAL A 82 -1.03 2.58 5.28
C VAL A 82 -0.48 3.82 5.96
N SER A 83 0.72 4.25 5.60
CA SER A 83 1.35 5.46 6.15
C SER A 83 1.93 6.35 5.04
N ARG A 84 1.82 7.66 5.21
CA ARG A 84 2.33 8.66 4.26
C ARG A 84 3.83 8.87 4.42
N GLU A 85 4.51 8.82 3.30
CA GLU A 85 5.90 9.22 3.11
C GLU A 85 5.99 10.72 2.76
N PRO A 86 7.10 11.39 3.09
CA PRO A 86 7.31 12.77 2.68
C PRO A 86 7.27 12.94 1.15
N ALA A 87 6.81 14.12 0.70
CA ALA A 87 6.72 14.43 -0.73
C ALA A 87 8.08 14.46 -1.42
N MET A 88 9.18 14.76 -0.70
CA MET A 88 10.56 14.72 -1.21
C MET A 88 10.74 15.49 -2.53
N GLY A 89 10.20 16.71 -2.61
CA GLY A 89 10.26 17.56 -3.81
C GLY A 89 9.20 17.25 -4.88
N ARG A 90 8.30 16.28 -4.62
CA ARG A 90 7.10 16.03 -5.43
C ARG A 90 5.93 16.93 -5.00
N ASP A 91 4.78 16.80 -5.65
CA ASP A 91 3.57 17.59 -5.39
C ASP A 91 3.05 17.36 -3.97
N ASN A 92 2.97 18.43 -3.17
CA ASN A 92 2.55 18.35 -1.77
C ASN A 92 1.04 18.15 -1.59
N ALA A 93 0.23 18.42 -2.62
CA ALA A 93 -1.20 18.14 -2.57
C ALA A 93 -1.46 16.63 -2.59
N ARG A 94 -0.61 15.86 -3.27
CA ARG A 94 -0.75 14.41 -3.39
C ARG A 94 -0.19 13.66 -2.18
N GLY A 95 -0.79 12.52 -1.90
CA GLY A 95 -0.32 11.55 -0.91
C GLY A 95 0.61 10.52 -1.55
N TYR A 96 1.72 10.25 -0.87
CA TYR A 96 2.66 9.19 -1.22
C TYR A 96 2.70 8.25 -0.03
N PHE A 97 2.38 6.98 -0.21
CA PHE A 97 2.20 6.07 0.92
C PHE A 97 2.99 4.79 0.77
N CYS A 98 3.22 4.16 1.90
CA CYS A 98 3.88 2.88 2.05
C CYS A 98 2.98 1.93 2.85
N ILE A 99 2.96 0.66 2.42
CA ILE A 99 2.44 -0.46 3.20
C ILE A 99 3.61 -1.42 3.42
N VAL A 100 3.84 -1.80 4.67
CA VAL A 100 4.88 -2.77 5.03
C VAL A 100 4.24 -4.08 5.45
N PHE A 101 4.73 -5.17 4.86
CA PHE A 101 4.34 -6.53 5.18
C PHE A 101 5.55 -7.29 5.72
N ASN A 102 5.45 -7.76 6.96
CA ASN A 102 6.46 -8.58 7.62
C ASN A 102 5.98 -10.03 7.83
#